data_AF-A0A0K9Q0P7-F1
#
_entry.id   AF-A0A0K9Q0P7-F1
#
_cell.length_a   1.000
_cell.length_b   1.000
_cell.length_c   1.000
_cell.angle_alpha   90.00
_cell.angle_beta   90.00
_cell.angle_gamma   90.00
#
_symmetry.space_group_name_H-M   'P 1'
#
loop_
_entity.id
_entity.type
_entity.pdbx_description
1 polymer ?
#
loop_
_entity_poly.entity_id
_entity_poly.type
_entity_poly.pdbx_seq_one_letter_code
_entity_poly.pdbx_strand_id
1 'polypeptide(L)'
;MTMKMGIERRLMEKIPEIVAVEPITDELLLLRRYGIFLEYRYYSILILLSSTFNNAEIAVDALTISLNINGWVLMFAIAFFAGTRVRVANELGSGNGEAAKFATKVSVCTSLFIGFIFSCLIIGLQASCKSARAINRAAFSQHM
;
A
#
# COMPACT_ATOMS: atom_id res chain seq x y z
N MET A 1 1.18 -11.18 51.07
CA MET A 1 1.66 -10.01 50.29
C MET A 1 2.72 -10.39 49.24
N THR A 2 2.70 -11.60 48.67
CA THR A 2 3.83 -12.12 47.85
C THR A 2 3.45 -12.63 46.47
N MET A 3 2.16 -12.72 46.11
CA MET A 3 1.73 -13.18 44.78
C MET A 3 1.77 -12.07 43.71
N LYS A 4 1.62 -10.79 44.09
CA LYS A 4 1.69 -9.64 43.16
C LYS A 4 3.09 -9.38 42.60
N MET A 5 4.13 -9.76 43.34
CA MET A 5 5.53 -9.53 42.94
C MET A 5 6.04 -10.50 41.86
N GLY A 6 5.35 -11.63 41.66
CA GLY A 6 5.73 -12.62 40.63
C GLY A 6 5.31 -12.19 39.23
N ILE A 7 4.08 -11.66 39.08
CA ILE A 7 3.55 -11.21 37.79
C ILE A 7 4.27 -9.95 37.32
N GLU A 8 4.53 -8.99 38.22
CA GLU A 8 5.29 -7.76 37.92
C GLU A 8 6.72 -8.06 37.47
N ARG A 9 7.41 -9.02 38.11
CA ARG A 9 8.75 -9.44 37.68
C ARG A 9 8.73 -10.16 36.33
N ARG A 10 7.72 -10.97 36.03
CA ARG A 10 7.55 -11.60 34.71
C ARG A 10 7.18 -10.58 33.63
N LEU A 11 6.43 -9.52 33.97
CA LEU A 11 6.21 -8.38 33.07
C LEU A 11 7.52 -7.62 32.81
N MET A 12 8.28 -7.29 33.86
CA MET A 12 9.52 -6.53 33.74
C MET A 12 10.65 -7.30 33.04
N GLU A 13 10.59 -8.62 33.00
CA GLU A 13 11.53 -9.47 32.24
C GLU A 13 11.17 -9.54 30.74
N LYS A 14 9.87 -9.51 30.38
CA LYS A 14 9.40 -9.51 28.97
C LYS A 14 9.38 -8.14 28.30
N ILE A 15 9.25 -7.06 29.08
CA ILE A 15 9.26 -5.68 28.58
C ILE A 15 10.55 -5.31 27.84
N PRO A 16 11.78 -5.64 28.31
CA PRO A 16 12.99 -5.34 27.56
C PRO A 16 13.13 -6.19 26.29
N GLU A 17 12.50 -7.37 26.18
CA GLU A 17 12.53 -8.17 24.95
C GLU A 17 11.58 -7.61 23.87
N ILE A 18 10.44 -7.06 24.28
CA ILE A 18 9.49 -6.35 23.39
C ILE A 18 10.04 -4.96 22.98
N VAL A 19 10.83 -4.31 23.85
CA VAL A 19 11.51 -3.03 23.58
C VAL A 19 12.88 -3.21 22.92
N ALA A 20 13.47 -4.41 22.97
CA ALA A 20 14.62 -4.82 22.17
C ALA A 20 14.21 -5.37 20.80
N VAL A 21 13.10 -4.87 20.24
CA VAL A 21 13.12 -4.61 18.80
C VAL A 21 14.28 -3.65 18.61
N GLU A 22 15.38 -4.20 18.12
CA GLU A 22 16.64 -3.55 17.75
C GLU A 22 16.49 -2.03 17.65
N PRO A 23 17.29 -1.21 18.37
CA PRO A 23 17.25 0.23 18.15
C PRO A 23 17.38 0.40 16.65
N ILE A 24 16.33 0.96 16.02
CA ILE A 24 16.36 1.39 14.64
C ILE A 24 17.62 2.23 14.56
N THR A 25 18.68 1.62 14.03
CA THR A 25 19.99 2.23 13.95
C THR A 25 19.76 3.54 13.23
N ASP A 26 20.40 4.63 13.66
CA ASP A 26 20.21 5.94 13.04
C ASP A 26 20.33 5.86 11.50
N GLU A 27 21.13 4.90 11.01
CA GLU A 27 21.19 4.48 9.61
C GLU A 27 19.86 3.99 9.02
N LEU A 28 19.12 3.10 9.67
CA LEU A 28 17.82 2.62 9.17
C LEU A 28 16.75 3.73 9.16
N LEU A 29 16.79 4.65 10.13
CA LEU A 29 15.94 5.84 10.14
C LEU A 29 16.30 6.80 8.99
N LEU A 30 17.60 7.03 8.77
CA LEU A 30 18.12 7.83 7.66
C LEU A 30 17.77 7.20 6.31
N LEU A 31 17.92 5.89 6.14
CA LEU A 31 17.52 5.17 4.94
C LEU A 31 16.03 5.31 4.65
N ARG A 32 15.18 5.23 5.69
CA ARG A 32 13.73 5.41 5.53
C ARG A 32 13.36 6.85 5.15
N ARG A 33 14.00 7.85 5.75
CA ARG A 33 13.82 9.27 5.39
C ARG A 33 14.31 9.57 3.98
N TYR A 34 15.46 9.01 3.61
CA TYR A 34 16.04 9.18 2.28
C TYR A 34 15.18 8.51 1.20
N GLY A 35 14.60 7.33 1.47
CA GLY A 35 13.70 6.65 0.55
C GLY A 35 12.49 7.50 0.15
N ILE A 36 11.81 8.12 1.13
CA ILE A 36 10.65 9.00 0.89
C ILE A 36 11.08 10.27 0.11
N PHE A 37 12.25 10.83 0.45
CA PHE A 37 12.79 11.99 -0.26
C PHE A 37 13.10 11.66 -1.73
N LEU A 38 13.72 10.51 -1.98
CA LEU A 38 14.02 10.04 -3.33
C LEU A 38 12.74 9.80 -4.14
N GLU A 39 11.71 9.22 -3.52
CA GLU A 39 10.41 8.98 -4.15
C GLU A 39 9.72 10.30 -4.57
N TYR A 40 9.74 11.32 -3.71
CA TYR A 40 9.19 12.64 -4.05
C TYR A 40 9.95 13.30 -5.22
N ARG A 41 11.28 13.20 -5.23
CA ARG A 41 12.12 13.72 -6.32
C ARG A 41 11.90 12.95 -7.61
N TYR A 42 11.71 11.64 -7.53
CA TYR A 42 11.41 10.79 -8.68
C TYR A 42 10.11 11.21 -9.39
N TYR A 43 9.01 11.40 -8.65
CA TYR A 43 7.75 11.88 -9.25
C TYR A 43 7.88 13.28 -9.87
N SER A 44 8.65 14.17 -9.23
CA SER A 44 8.91 15.51 -9.75
C SER A 44 9.68 15.48 -11.07
N ILE A 45 10.71 14.62 -11.17
CA ILE A 45 11.51 14.43 -12.39
C ILE A 45 10.66 13.81 -13.51
N LEU A 46 9.79 12.85 -13.19
CA LEU A 46 8.84 12.24 -14.13
C LEU A 46 7.92 13.29 -14.77
N ILE A 47 7.35 14.17 -13.97
CA ILE A 47 6.48 15.25 -14.44
C ILE A 47 7.28 16.22 -15.33
N LEU A 48 8.51 16.57 -14.91
CA LEU A 48 9.38 17.46 -15.67
C LEU A 48 9.88 16.85 -16.98
N LEU A 49 10.05 15.53 -17.05
CA LEU A 49 10.37 14.84 -18.29
C LEU A 49 9.16 14.79 -19.23
N SER A 50 7.96 14.58 -18.69
CA SER A 50 6.71 14.54 -19.47
C SER A 50 6.38 15.87 -20.16
N SER A 51 6.88 16.99 -19.65
CA SER A 51 6.70 18.30 -20.27
C SER A 51 7.51 18.50 -21.57
N THR A 52 8.42 17.58 -21.90
CA THR A 52 9.24 17.66 -23.13
C THR A 52 8.56 17.04 -24.36
N PHE A 53 7.39 16.41 -24.20
CA PHE A 53 6.65 15.82 -25.31
C PHE A 53 6.00 16.87 -26.21
N ASN A 54 5.79 16.54 -27.49
CA ASN A 54 5.14 17.43 -28.48
C ASN A 54 3.74 17.94 -28.06
N ASN A 55 3.10 17.30 -27.08
CA ASN A 55 1.83 17.71 -26.45
C ASN A 55 1.97 17.75 -24.91
N ALA A 56 2.92 18.55 -24.43
CA ALA A 56 3.32 18.62 -23.02
C ALA A 56 2.15 18.85 -22.05
N GLU A 57 1.21 19.71 -22.40
CA GLU A 57 0.05 20.04 -21.54
C GLU A 57 -0.83 18.81 -21.26
N ILE A 58 -1.21 18.08 -22.31
CA ILE A 58 -2.05 16.89 -22.19
C ILE A 58 -1.29 15.74 -21.50
N ALA A 59 0.00 15.59 -21.79
CA ALA A 59 0.82 14.54 -21.20
C ALA A 59 1.02 14.75 -19.69
N VAL A 60 1.31 15.99 -19.27
CA VAL A 60 1.52 16.35 -17.86
C VAL A 60 0.22 16.27 -17.07
N ASP A 61 -0.91 16.71 -17.63
CA ASP A 61 -2.22 16.63 -16.97
C ASP A 61 -2.62 15.15 -16.74
N ALA A 62 -2.54 14.33 -17.79
CA ALA A 62 -2.83 12.90 -17.69
C ALA A 62 -1.91 12.18 -16.68
N LEU A 63 -0.61 12.51 -16.68
CA LEU A 63 0.36 11.95 -15.74
C LEU A 63 0.06 12.37 -14.30
N THR A 64 -0.28 13.65 -14.08
CA THR A 64 -0.58 14.19 -12.74
C THR A 64 -1.83 13.53 -12.15
N ILE A 65 -2.89 13.39 -12.95
CA ILE A 65 -4.11 12.67 -12.54
C ILE A 65 -3.79 11.20 -12.21
N SER A 66 -2.99 10.53 -13.04
CA SER A 66 -2.59 9.14 -12.80
C SER A 66 -1.78 8.98 -11.50
N LEU A 67 -0.82 9.85 -11.24
CA LEU A 67 -0.02 9.83 -10.02
C LEU A 67 -0.86 10.13 -8.78
N ASN A 68 -1.82 11.06 -8.88
CA ASN A 68 -2.74 11.35 -7.78
C ASN A 68 -3.58 10.12 -7.40
N ILE A 69 -4.23 9.49 -8.39
CA ILE A 69 -5.03 8.28 -8.16
C ILE A 69 -4.17 7.16 -7.56
N ASN A 70 -2.94 6.99 -8.04
CA ASN A 70 -2.01 6.01 -7.48
C ASN A 70 -1.69 6.29 -6.00
N GLY A 71 -1.48 7.55 -5.64
CA GLY A 71 -1.27 7.96 -4.25
C GLY A 71 -2.43 7.60 -3.32
N TRP A 72 -3.68 7.80 -3.75
CA TRP A 72 -4.86 7.39 -2.99
C TRP A 72 -4.95 5.87 -2.81
N VAL A 73 -4.68 5.10 -3.87
CA VAL A 73 -4.64 3.63 -3.82
C VAL A 73 -3.55 3.15 -2.86
N LEU A 74 -2.37 3.79 -2.88
CA LEU A 74 -1.28 3.47 -1.98
C LEU A 74 -1.64 3.77 -0.51
N MET A 75 -2.33 4.88 -0.23
CA MET A 75 -2.82 5.17 1.12
C MET A 75 -3.77 4.10 1.65
N PHE A 76 -4.67 3.58 0.80
CA PHE A 76 -5.54 2.46 1.16
C PHE A 76 -4.73 1.19 1.49
N ALA A 77 -3.70 0.88 0.68
CA ALA A 77 -2.83 -0.27 0.93
C ALA A 77 -2.01 -0.12 2.24
N ILE A 78 -1.48 1.08 2.51
CA ILE A 78 -0.73 1.37 3.74
C ILE A 78 -1.64 1.26 4.96
N ALA A 79 -2.88 1.75 4.90
CA ALA A 79 -3.84 1.65 5.99
C ALA A 79 -4.16 0.20 6.34
N PHE A 80 -4.44 -0.64 5.32
CA PHE A 80 -4.66 -2.07 5.53
C PHE A 80 -3.43 -2.77 6.11
N PHE A 81 -2.24 -2.47 5.59
CA PHE A 81 -1.00 -3.06 6.10
C PHE A 81 -0.68 -2.63 7.52
N ALA A 82 -0.91 -1.36 7.88
CA ALA A 82 -0.77 -0.86 9.25
C ALA A 82 -1.74 -1.57 10.21
N GLY A 83 -3.00 -1.78 9.80
CA GLY A 83 -3.99 -2.53 10.56
C GLY A 83 -3.59 -3.98 10.83
N THR A 84 -3.09 -4.69 9.81
CA THR A 84 -2.58 -6.05 9.98
C THR A 84 -1.35 -6.08 10.88
N ARG A 85 -0.42 -5.14 10.71
CA ARG A 85 0.80 -5.05 11.53
C ARG A 85 0.48 -4.91 13.01
N VAL A 86 -0.43 -4.01 13.40
CA VAL A 86 -0.78 -3.83 14.82
C VAL A 86 -1.42 -5.09 15.41
N ARG A 87 -2.24 -5.80 14.63
CA ARG A 87 -2.88 -7.04 15.06
C ARG A 87 -1.85 -8.16 15.25
N VAL A 88 -0.99 -8.37 14.26
CA VAL A 88 0.08 -9.38 14.31
C VAL A 88 1.08 -9.07 15.44
N ALA A 89 1.45 -7.81 15.62
CA ALA A 89 2.32 -7.37 16.71
C ALA A 89 1.70 -7.63 18.09
N ASN A 90 0.39 -7.40 18.25
CA ASN A 90 -0.31 -7.66 19.50
C ASN A 90 -0.39 -9.16 19.83
N GLU A 91 -0.67 -10.02 18.84
CA GLU A 91 -0.68 -11.49 19.03
C GLU A 91 0.73 -12.02 19.34
N LEU A 92 1.77 -11.50 18.66
CA LEU A 92 3.17 -11.84 18.95
C LEU A 92 3.60 -11.39 20.35
N GLY A 93 3.23 -10.17 20.77
CA GLY A 93 3.53 -9.65 22.11
C GLY A 93 2.88 -10.46 23.23
N SER A 94 1.74 -11.11 22.95
CA SER A 94 1.09 -12.03 23.89
C SER A 94 1.78 -13.40 24.03
N GLY A 95 2.76 -13.71 23.16
CA GLY A 95 3.45 -15.00 23.10
C GLY A 95 2.70 -16.08 22.29
N ASN A 96 1.66 -15.71 21.54
CA ASN A 96 0.85 -16.64 20.75
C ASN A 96 1.23 -16.58 19.25
N GLY A 97 2.30 -17.29 18.88
CA GLY A 97 2.81 -17.31 17.50
C GLY A 97 1.86 -17.96 16.47
N GLU A 98 1.01 -18.89 16.90
CA GLU A 98 0.04 -19.54 16.02
C GLU A 98 -1.09 -18.58 15.63
N ALA A 99 -1.56 -17.76 16.56
CA ALA A 99 -2.53 -16.69 16.28
C ALA A 99 -1.95 -15.62 15.33
N ALA A 100 -0.66 -15.27 15.48
CA ALA A 100 0.02 -14.35 14.58
C ALA A 100 0.11 -14.86 13.13
N LYS A 101 0.39 -16.16 12.94
CA LYS A 101 0.37 -16.80 11.62
C LYS A 101 -1.03 -16.80 11.01
N PHE A 102 -2.05 -17.08 11.82
CA PHE A 102 -3.44 -17.05 11.38
C PHE A 102 -3.86 -15.64 10.94
N ALA A 103 -3.54 -14.61 11.74
CA ALA A 103 -3.83 -13.22 11.41
C ALA A 103 -3.16 -12.77 10.10
N THR A 104 -1.90 -13.18 9.88
CA THR A 104 -1.17 -12.91 8.63
C THR A 104 -1.83 -13.62 7.44
N LYS A 105 -2.17 -14.90 7.57
CA LYS A 105 -2.83 -15.68 6.51
C LYS A 105 -4.17 -15.06 6.10
N VAL A 106 -5.00 -14.68 7.08
CA VAL A 106 -6.27 -14.00 6.83
C VAL A 106 -6.06 -12.68 6.11
N SER A 107 -5.09 -11.87 6.53
CA SER A 107 -4.77 -10.61 5.86
C SER A 107 -4.40 -10.79 4.39
N VAL A 108 -3.59 -11.81 4.06
CA VAL A 108 -3.19 -12.11 2.68
C VAL A 108 -4.39 -12.57 1.84
N CYS A 109 -5.25 -13.43 2.39
CA CYS A 109 -6.46 -13.86 1.71
C CYS A 109 -7.39 -12.67 1.41
N THR A 110 -7.59 -11.76 2.36
CA THR A 110 -8.44 -10.58 2.19
C THR A 110 -7.87 -9.62 1.15
N SER A 111 -6.56 -9.37 1.13
CA SER A 111 -5.95 -8.51 0.11
C SER A 111 -6.03 -9.10 -1.29
N LEU A 112 -5.87 -10.43 -1.42
CA LEU A 112 -6.05 -11.12 -2.70
C LEU A 112 -7.49 -11.04 -3.19
N PHE A 113 -8.46 -11.20 -2.29
CA PHE A 113 -9.88 -11.10 -2.64
C PHE A 113 -10.26 -9.70 -3.12
N ILE A 114 -9.82 -8.66 -2.41
CA ILE A 114 -10.03 -7.27 -2.82
C ILE A 114 -9.36 -6.99 -4.16
N GLY A 115 -8.10 -7.41 -4.34
CA GLY A 115 -7.38 -7.25 -5.60
C GLY A 115 -8.04 -7.98 -6.77
N PHE A 116 -8.58 -9.18 -6.54
CA PHE A 116 -9.31 -9.95 -7.55
C PHE A 116 -10.57 -9.22 -8.01
N ILE A 117 -11.37 -8.67 -7.09
CA ILE A 117 -12.56 -7.88 -7.41
C ILE A 117 -12.21 -6.67 -8.28
N PHE A 118 -11.19 -5.90 -7.88
CA PHE A 118 -10.74 -4.74 -8.66
C PHE A 118 -10.23 -5.13 -10.05
N SER A 119 -9.49 -6.24 -10.16
CA SER A 119 -9.02 -6.76 -11.45
C SER A 119 -10.19 -7.13 -12.37
N CYS A 120 -11.19 -7.86 -11.87
CA CYS A 120 -12.40 -8.19 -12.62
C CYS A 120 -13.17 -6.93 -13.06
N LEU A 121 -13.27 -5.92 -12.19
CA LEU A 121 -13.96 -4.66 -12.50
C LEU A 121 -13.24 -3.86 -13.59
N ILE A 122 -11.90 -3.78 -13.54
CA ILE A 122 -11.10 -3.10 -14.57
C ILE A 122 -11.25 -3.81 -15.92
N ILE A 123 -11.13 -5.14 -15.94
CA ILE A 123 -11.29 -5.93 -17.17
C ILE A 123 -12.71 -5.74 -17.75
N GLY A 124 -13.74 -5.77 -16.90
CA GLY A 124 -15.13 -5.53 -17.31
C GLY A 124 -15.33 -4.12 -17.88
N LEU A 125 -14.78 -3.09 -17.24
CA LEU A 125 -14.87 -1.71 -17.73
C LEU A 125 -14.11 -1.51 -19.05
N GLN A 126 -12.94 -2.14 -19.20
CA GLN A 126 -12.19 -2.12 -20.45
C GLN A 126 -12.94 -2.83 -21.58
N ALA A 127 -13.62 -3.94 -21.29
CA ALA A 127 -14.48 -4.63 -22.26
C ALA A 127 -15.62 -3.71 -22.74
N SER A 128 -16.32 -3.05 -21.80
CA SER A 128 -17.38 -2.10 -22.12
C SER A 128 -16.87 -0.89 -22.91
N CYS A 129 -15.71 -0.34 -22.54
CA CYS A 129 -15.11 0.82 -23.21
C CYS A 129 -14.57 0.48 -24.62
N LYS A 130 -14.07 -0.74 -24.84
CA LYS A 130 -13.70 -1.22 -26.18
C LYS A 130 -14.95 -1.43 -27.04
N SER A 131 -16.02 -2.01 -26.48
CA SER A 131 -17.30 -2.22 -27.16
C SER A 131 -17.93 -0.89 -27.58
N ALA A 132 -18.00 0.10 -26.68
CA ALA A 132 -18.51 1.44 -26.98
C ALA A 132 -17.70 2.16 -28.07
N ARG A 133 -16.36 2.05 -28.05
CA ARG A 133 -15.50 2.60 -29.11
C ARG A 133 -15.64 1.87 -30.45
N ALA A 134 -15.96 0.59 -30.46
CA ALA A 134 -16.24 -0.15 -31.70
C ALA A 134 -17.56 0.31 -32.33
N ILE A 135 -18.60 0.49 -31.53
CA ILE A 135 -19.91 0.99 -31.99
C ILE A 135 -19.80 2.43 -32.53
N ASN A 136 -19.10 3.32 -31.81
CA ASN A 136 -18.94 4.71 -32.24
C ASN A 136 -18.11 4.83 -33.53
N ARG A 137 -17.14 3.94 -33.73
CA ARG A 137 -16.34 3.88 -34.97
C ARG A 137 -17.13 3.29 -36.14
N ALA A 138 -18.03 2.34 -35.89
CA ALA A 138 -18.96 1.81 -36.89
C ALA A 138 -20.01 2.84 -37.32
N ALA A 139 -20.55 3.61 -36.38
CA ALA A 139 -21.50 4.70 -36.68
C ALA A 139 -20.87 5.83 -37.51
N PHE A 140 -19.60 6.17 -37.26
CA PHE A 140 -18.87 7.17 -38.04
C PHE A 140 -18.59 6.71 -39.49
N SER A 141 -18.49 5.41 -39.75
CA SER A 141 -18.28 4.86 -41.10
C SER A 141 -19.54 4.85 -41.98
N GLN A 142 -20.74 5.01 -41.41
CA GLN A 142 -21.99 5.09 -42.18
C GLN A 142 -22.37 6.53 -42.59
N HIS A 143 -21.66 7.53 -42.06
CA HIS A 143 -21.92 8.95 -42.29
C HIS A 143 -20.90 9.63 -43.24
N MET A 144 -19.98 8.87 -43.84
CA MET A 144 -19.13 9.25 -44.98
C MET A 144 -19.51 8.43 -46.21
#